data_AF-A0AAE1V271-F1
#
_entry.id   AF-A0AAE1V271-F1
#
_cell.length_a   1.000
_cell.length_b   1.000
_cell.length_c   1.000
_cell.angle_alpha   90.00
_cell.angle_beta   90.00
_cell.angle_gamma   90.00
#
_symmetry.space_group_name_H-M   'P 1'
#
loop_
_entity.id
_entity.type
_entity.pdbx_description
1 polymer ?
#
loop_
_entity_poly.entity_id
_entity_poly.type
_entity_poly.pdbx_seq_one_letter_code
_entity_poly.pdbx_strand_id
1 'polypeptide(L)'
;MVEKQVLTVAKAVEEKLDEEICALDDLEVLRERKLKKMNRWISLGHGEYSDISSDKEFFSLVKASDRVVCHFYRHNWPCKVMDKHLSILAKQHIETRFVKMHAEKSPYLAEKLRIVVGFDELGAETSLAQRNWKRG
;
A
#
# COMPACT_ATOMS: atom_id res chain seq x y z
N MET A 1 -21.48 -18.67 58.83
CA MET A 1 -22.40 -17.97 57.91
C MET A 1 -21.66 -16.91 57.07
N VAL A 2 -20.79 -16.10 57.68
CA VAL A 2 -19.93 -15.11 56.99
C VAL A 2 -18.93 -15.74 56.01
N GLU A 3 -18.31 -16.87 56.35
CA GLU A 3 -17.32 -17.55 55.48
C GLU A 3 -17.89 -17.94 54.11
N LYS A 4 -19.16 -18.37 54.06
CA LYS A 4 -19.84 -18.69 52.80
C LYS A 4 -20.03 -17.46 51.91
N GLN A 5 -20.31 -16.30 52.51
CA GLN A 5 -20.48 -15.06 51.77
C GLN A 5 -19.15 -14.53 51.24
N VAL A 6 -18.09 -14.59 52.06
CA VAL A 6 -16.73 -14.22 51.64
C VAL A 6 -16.25 -15.10 50.48
N LEU A 7 -16.55 -16.41 50.53
CA LEU A 7 -16.21 -17.35 49.45
C LEU A 7 -16.94 -17.03 48.13
N THR A 8 -18.22 -16.65 48.20
CA THR A 8 -18.99 -16.25 47.02
C THR A 8 -18.46 -14.96 46.40
N VAL A 9 -18.09 -13.99 47.24
CA VAL A 9 -17.52 -12.71 46.78
C VAL A 9 -16.15 -12.93 46.14
N ALA A 10 -15.29 -13.76 46.74
CA ALA A 10 -13.98 -14.09 46.17
C ALA A 10 -14.11 -14.73 44.77
N LYS A 11 -15.00 -15.72 44.63
CA LYS A 11 -15.28 -16.35 43.32
C LYS A 11 -15.79 -15.37 42.27
N ALA A 12 -16.71 -14.49 42.64
CA ALA A 12 -17.23 -13.49 41.71
C ALA A 12 -16.17 -12.44 41.29
N VAL A 13 -15.15 -12.22 42.12
CA VAL A 13 -14.01 -11.36 41.77
C VAL A 13 -13.02 -12.12 40.89
N GLU A 14 -12.72 -13.39 41.18
CA GLU A 14 -11.90 -14.27 40.33
C GLU A 14 -12.50 -14.42 38.92
N GLU A 15 -13.79 -14.72 38.80
CA GLU A 15 -14.46 -14.84 37.49
C GLU A 15 -14.36 -13.55 36.66
N LYS A 16 -14.48 -12.38 37.30
CA LYS A 16 -14.31 -11.09 36.62
C LYS A 16 -12.87 -10.84 36.19
N LEU A 17 -11.90 -11.22 37.03
CA LEU A 17 -10.47 -11.11 36.69
C LEU A 17 -10.12 -12.03 35.50
N ASP A 18 -10.64 -13.26 35.48
CA ASP A 18 -10.42 -14.21 34.39
C ASP A 18 -11.04 -13.71 33.06
N GLU A 19 -12.22 -13.10 33.11
CA GLU A 19 -12.86 -12.45 31.95
C GLU A 19 -12.02 -11.29 31.41
N GLU A 20 -11.50 -10.43 32.29
CA GLU A 20 -10.63 -9.30 31.91
C GLU A 20 -9.29 -9.76 31.32
N ILE A 21 -8.68 -10.81 31.89
CA ILE A 21 -7.44 -11.41 31.39
C ILE A 21 -7.64 -11.98 29.99
N CYS A 22 -8.73 -12.73 29.77
CA CYS A 22 -9.05 -13.30 28.45
C CYS A 22 -9.24 -12.20 27.39
N ALA A 23 -9.92 -11.10 27.75
CA ALA A 23 -10.13 -9.98 26.84
C ALA A 23 -8.81 -9.26 26.46
N LEU A 24 -7.85 -9.19 27.39
CA LEU A 24 -6.53 -8.61 27.15
C LEU A 24 -5.68 -9.47 26.20
N ASP A 25 -5.69 -10.80 26.36
CA ASP A 25 -4.96 -11.73 25.48
C ASP A 25 -5.43 -11.63 24.02
N ASP A 26 -6.74 -11.54 23.79
CA ASP A 26 -7.30 -11.36 22.45
C ASP A 26 -6.84 -10.05 21.79
N LEU A 27 -6.76 -8.96 22.56
CA LEU A 27 -6.25 -7.67 22.09
C LEU A 27 -4.76 -7.74 21.73
N GLU A 28 -3.96 -8.47 22.52
CA GLU A 28 -2.54 -8.67 22.27
C GLU A 28 -2.31 -9.45 20.97
N VAL A 29 -3.03 -10.56 20.77
CA VAL A 29 -2.99 -11.35 19.53
C VAL A 29 -3.39 -10.50 18.31
N LEU A 30 -4.42 -9.66 18.42
CA LEU A 30 -4.82 -8.75 17.34
C LEU A 30 -3.73 -7.71 17.03
N ARG A 31 -3.05 -7.19 18.06
CA ARG A 31 -1.94 -6.23 17.91
C ARG A 31 -0.75 -6.87 17.22
N GLU A 32 -0.34 -8.05 17.65
CA GLU A 32 0.76 -8.81 17.04
C GLU A 32 0.48 -9.12 15.56
N ARG A 33 -0.75 -9.54 15.23
CA ARG A 33 -1.16 -9.81 13.85
C ARG A 33 -1.04 -8.57 12.96
N LYS A 34 -1.41 -7.38 13.48
CA LYS A 34 -1.26 -6.11 12.74
C LYS A 34 0.21 -5.75 12.54
N LEU A 35 1.02 -5.82 13.59
CA LEU A 35 2.46 -5.55 13.54
C LEU A 35 3.19 -6.49 12.55
N LYS A 36 2.87 -7.79 12.58
CA LYS A 36 3.47 -8.78 11.68
C LYS A 36 3.13 -8.51 10.21
N LYS A 37 1.89 -8.09 9.91
CA LYS A 37 1.48 -7.69 8.55
C LYS A 37 2.22 -6.43 8.09
N MET A 38 2.28 -5.41 8.95
CA MET A 38 2.99 -4.17 8.66
C MET A 38 4.49 -4.42 8.40
N ASN A 39 5.13 -5.20 9.27
CA ASN A 39 6.55 -5.56 9.11
C ASN A 39 6.81 -6.34 7.81
N ARG A 40 5.89 -7.20 7.40
CA ARG A 40 5.99 -7.92 6.12
C ARG A 40 5.91 -6.96 4.92
N TRP A 41 5.05 -5.95 4.96
CA TRP A 41 4.98 -4.97 3.88
C TRP A 41 6.24 -4.11 3.80
N ILE A 42 6.76 -3.68 4.96
CA ILE A 42 8.01 -2.91 5.03
C ILE A 42 9.19 -3.73 4.51
N SER A 43 9.31 -5.02 4.88
CA SER A 43 10.40 -5.87 4.40
C SER A 43 10.36 -6.15 2.90
N LEU A 44 9.17 -6.12 2.30
CA LEU A 44 8.97 -6.20 0.86
C LEU A 44 9.20 -4.85 0.15
N GLY A 45 9.50 -3.78 0.89
CA GLY A 45 9.76 -2.43 0.38
C GLY A 45 8.49 -1.63 0.05
N HIS A 46 7.33 -2.00 0.60
CA HIS A 46 6.12 -1.18 0.46
C HIS A 46 6.28 0.14 1.23
N GLY A 47 5.53 1.16 0.85
CA GLY A 47 5.68 2.50 1.44
C GLY A 47 6.62 3.43 0.68
N GLU A 48 7.37 2.88 -0.28
CA GLU A 48 8.34 3.61 -1.09
C GLU A 48 7.99 3.55 -2.58
N TYR A 49 8.53 4.51 -3.33
CA TYR A 49 8.39 4.59 -4.78
C TYR A 49 9.73 4.30 -5.45
N SER A 50 9.88 3.07 -5.96
CA SER A 50 11.16 2.57 -6.50
C SER A 50 11.13 2.47 -8.02
N ASP A 51 12.27 2.71 -8.69
CA ASP A 51 12.44 2.43 -10.12
C ASP A 51 12.88 0.99 -10.32
N ILE A 52 12.23 0.28 -11.23
CA ILE A 52 12.60 -1.06 -11.69
C ILE A 52 12.98 -0.99 -13.16
N SER A 53 14.04 -1.72 -13.53
CA SER A 53 14.56 -1.73 -14.90
C SER A 53 14.40 -3.08 -15.61
N SER A 54 13.95 -4.12 -14.90
CA SER A 54 13.81 -5.48 -15.46
C SER A 54 12.39 -6.02 -15.29
N ASP A 55 11.85 -6.59 -16.37
CA ASP A 55 10.56 -7.31 -16.35
C ASP A 55 10.56 -8.44 -15.32
N LYS A 56 11.70 -9.10 -15.10
CA LYS A 56 11.83 -10.18 -14.11
C LYS A 56 11.59 -9.69 -12.68
N GLU A 57 12.11 -8.50 -12.36
CA GLU A 57 11.87 -7.87 -11.07
C GLU A 57 10.39 -7.53 -10.92
N PHE A 58 9.77 -6.93 -11.95
CA PHE A 58 8.34 -6.63 -11.96
C PHE A 58 7.48 -7.87 -11.60
N PHE A 59 7.68 -8.99 -12.29
CA PHE A 59 6.94 -10.21 -11.99
C PHE A 59 7.22 -10.76 -10.59
N SER A 60 8.44 -10.60 -10.09
CA SER A 60 8.79 -11.03 -8.73
C SER A 60 8.06 -10.18 -7.68
N LEU A 61 7.95 -8.88 -7.92
CA LEU A 61 7.22 -7.96 -7.05
C LEU A 61 5.71 -8.22 -7.06
N VAL A 62 5.12 -8.40 -8.25
CA VAL A 62 3.68 -8.71 -8.39
C VAL A 62 3.32 -10.06 -7.75
N LYS A 63 4.24 -11.03 -7.74
CA LYS A 63 4.04 -12.31 -7.03
C LYS A 63 4.19 -12.18 -5.51
N ALA A 64 5.03 -11.25 -5.04
CA ALA A 64 5.31 -11.08 -3.61
C ALA A 64 4.26 -10.20 -2.90
N SER A 65 3.55 -9.36 -3.65
CA SER A 65 2.66 -8.32 -3.13
C SER A 65 1.25 -8.43 -3.70
N ASP A 66 0.23 -8.36 -2.85
CA ASP A 66 -1.18 -8.46 -3.29
C ASP A 66 -1.67 -7.22 -4.06
N ARG A 67 -1.10 -6.05 -3.76
CA ARG A 67 -1.46 -4.76 -4.35
C ARG A 67 -0.21 -4.09 -4.90
N VAL A 68 -0.16 -3.90 -6.21
CA VAL A 68 0.96 -3.26 -6.90
C VAL A 68 0.44 -2.20 -7.87
N VAL A 69 1.03 -1.02 -7.81
CA VAL A 69 0.83 0.07 -8.76
C VAL A 69 2.14 0.30 -9.47
N CYS A 70 2.13 0.16 -10.80
CA CYS A 70 3.31 0.39 -11.64
C CYS A 70 3.07 1.55 -12.59
N HIS A 71 3.91 2.58 -12.49
CA HIS A 71 3.90 3.70 -13.43
C HIS A 71 4.88 3.44 -14.57
N PHE A 72 4.34 3.22 -15.76
CA PHE A 72 5.11 3.21 -16.99
C PHE A 72 5.34 4.65 -17.43
N TYR A 73 6.58 5.13 -17.33
CA TYR A 73 6.92 6.52 -17.61
C TYR A 73 7.71 6.68 -18.91
N ARG A 74 7.60 7.88 -19.48
CA ARG A 74 8.45 8.41 -20.55
C ARG A 74 8.93 9.79 -20.14
N HIS A 75 9.88 10.35 -20.89
CA HIS A 75 10.38 11.70 -20.67
C HIS A 75 9.34 12.76 -21.09
N ASN A 76 8.24 12.87 -20.35
CA ASN A 76 7.19 13.86 -20.58
C ASN A 76 6.78 14.56 -19.26
N TRP A 77 6.27 15.79 -19.36
CA TRP A 77 5.88 16.59 -18.19
C TRP A 77 4.76 15.96 -17.33
N PRO A 78 3.70 15.33 -17.90
CA PRO A 78 2.66 14.65 -17.12
C PRO A 78 3.21 13.51 -16.25
N CYS A 79 4.16 12.71 -16.75
CA CYS A 79 4.81 11.66 -15.97
C CYS A 79 5.56 12.22 -14.75
N LYS A 80 6.17 13.41 -14.87
CA LYS A 80 6.85 14.06 -13.73
C LYS A 80 5.87 14.49 -12.64
N VAL A 81 4.64 14.87 -13.02
CA VAL A 81 3.58 15.18 -12.05
C VAL A 81 3.10 13.90 -11.37
N MET A 82 2.85 12.84 -12.15
CA MET A 82 2.46 11.54 -11.60
C MET A 82 3.50 10.97 -10.64
N ASP A 83 4.79 11.06 -10.96
CA ASP A 83 5.89 10.65 -10.08
C ASP A 83 5.83 11.31 -8.69
N LYS A 84 5.50 12.61 -8.63
CA LYS A 84 5.35 13.33 -7.36
C LYS A 84 4.17 12.81 -6.54
N HIS A 85 3.01 12.65 -7.16
CA HIS A 85 1.82 12.19 -6.46
C HIS A 85 1.95 10.74 -6.00
N LEU A 86 2.53 9.86 -6.84
CA LEU A 86 2.77 8.47 -6.48
C LEU A 86 3.79 8.34 -5.34
N SER A 87 4.81 9.19 -5.29
CA SER A 87 5.73 9.23 -4.15
C SER A 87 5.06 9.63 -2.84
N ILE A 88 4.09 10.54 -2.87
CA ILE A 88 3.30 10.93 -1.69
C ILE A 88 2.37 9.79 -1.27
N LEU A 89 1.64 9.21 -2.23
CA LEU A 89 0.69 8.11 -1.99
C LEU A 89 1.40 6.85 -1.47
N ALA A 90 2.60 6.55 -1.97
CA ALA A 90 3.39 5.42 -1.50
C ALA A 90 3.58 5.47 0.01
N LYS A 91 3.95 6.63 0.56
CA LYS A 91 4.15 6.82 2.00
C LYS A 91 2.88 6.67 2.82
N GLN A 92 1.72 7.01 2.24
CA GLN A 92 0.42 6.92 2.91
C GLN A 92 -0.16 5.49 2.86
N HIS A 93 0.17 4.72 1.83
CA HIS A 93 -0.38 3.39 1.58
C HIS A 93 0.69 2.30 1.67
N ILE A 94 1.16 2.02 2.89
CA ILE A 94 2.15 0.98 3.19
C ILE A 94 1.65 -0.44 2.81
N GLU A 95 0.34 -0.62 2.65
CA GLU A 95 -0.22 -1.88 2.15
C GLU A 95 0.04 -2.13 0.65
N THR A 96 0.36 -1.09 -0.12
CA THR A 96 0.49 -1.16 -1.60
C THR A 96 1.92 -0.87 -2.03
N ARG A 97 2.39 -1.63 -3.02
CA ARG A 97 3.74 -1.45 -3.58
C ARG A 97 3.68 -0.51 -4.78
N PHE A 98 4.43 0.58 -4.73
CA PHE A 98 4.51 1.56 -5.82
C PHE A 98 5.86 1.46 -6.52
N VAL A 99 5.82 1.26 -7.83
CA VAL A 99 7.03 1.15 -8.65
C VAL A 99 6.89 1.94 -9.94
N LYS A 100 8.01 2.29 -10.55
CA LYS A 100 8.03 2.90 -11.88
C LYS A 100 9.01 2.20 -12.80
N MET A 101 8.70 2.22 -14.09
CA MET A 101 9.50 1.56 -15.11
C MET A 101 9.46 2.35 -16.40
N HIS A 102 10.59 2.42 -17.10
CA HIS A 102 10.66 3.10 -18.38
C HIS A 102 9.92 2.29 -19.45
N ALA A 103 8.90 2.88 -20.08
CA ALA A 103 8.04 2.15 -21.02
C ALA A 103 8.82 1.51 -22.19
N GLU A 104 9.87 2.19 -22.67
CA GLU A 104 10.68 1.72 -23.80
C GLU A 104 11.65 0.58 -23.45
N LYS A 105 11.94 0.37 -22.16
CA LYS A 105 12.85 -0.71 -21.72
C LYS A 105 12.14 -2.05 -21.58
N SER A 106 10.81 -2.05 -21.53
CA SER A 106 10.00 -3.26 -21.29
C SER A 106 8.84 -3.35 -22.29
N PRO A 107 9.13 -3.53 -23.59
CA PRO A 107 8.10 -3.68 -24.62
C PRO A 107 7.20 -4.89 -24.36
N TYR A 108 7.76 -5.95 -23.77
CA TYR A 108 7.02 -7.16 -23.41
C TYR A 108 5.87 -6.89 -22.44
N LEU A 109 6.12 -6.13 -21.36
CA LEU A 109 5.08 -5.78 -20.40
C LEU A 109 4.04 -4.80 -20.99
N ALA A 110 4.47 -3.85 -21.82
CA ALA A 110 3.57 -2.92 -22.50
C ALA A 110 2.56 -3.67 -23.40
N GLU A 111 3.04 -4.69 -24.14
CA GLU A 111 2.21 -5.52 -25.03
C GLU A 111 1.30 -6.48 -24.24
N LYS A 112 1.85 -7.22 -23.26
CA LYS A 112 1.11 -8.20 -22.45
C LYS A 112 0.01 -7.58 -21.60
N LEU A 113 0.26 -6.41 -21.01
CA LEU A 113 -0.68 -5.74 -20.11
C LEU A 113 -1.62 -4.79 -20.87
N ARG A 114 -1.52 -4.71 -22.21
CA ARG A 114 -2.28 -3.79 -23.07
C ARG A 114 -2.32 -2.38 -22.48
N ILE A 115 -1.14 -1.89 -22.07
CA ILE A 115 -1.04 -0.59 -21.43
C ILE A 115 -1.26 0.46 -22.51
N VAL A 116 -2.51 0.93 -22.61
CA VAL A 116 -2.83 2.13 -23.37
C VAL A 116 -2.21 3.27 -22.57
N VAL A 117 -1.11 3.81 -23.08
CA VAL A 117 -0.43 4.97 -22.51
C VAL A 117 -1.36 6.17 -22.75
N GLY A 118 -2.35 6.33 -21.89
CA GLY A 118 -3.34 7.39 -21.97
C GLY A 118 -2.70 8.73 -21.63
N PHE A 119 -2.02 9.32 -22.60
CA PHE A 119 -1.99 10.76 -22.92
C PHE A 119 -1.12 11.06 -24.16
N ASP A 120 -1.00 10.12 -25.11
CA ASP A 120 -0.56 10.40 -26.47
C ASP A 120 -1.81 10.33 -27.39
N GLU A 121 -2.78 11.22 -27.17
CA GLU A 121 -3.69 11.53 -28.28
C GLU A 121 -2.86 12.26 -29.33
N LEU A 122 -2.68 11.57 -30.46
CA LEU A 122 -2.85 12.11 -31.81
C LEU A 122 -2.51 13.59 -31.94
N GLY A 123 -1.44 13.89 -32.68
CA GLY A 123 -1.10 15.27 -33.01
C GLY A 123 -2.31 16.06 -33.52
N ALA A 124 -2.82 16.97 -32.70
CA ALA A 124 -3.52 18.19 -33.04
C ALA A 124 -3.95 18.91 -31.73
N GLU A 125 -3.53 20.16 -31.59
CA GLU A 125 -4.14 21.18 -30.71
C GLU A 125 -3.85 21.14 -29.20
N THR A 126 -2.57 21.14 -28.84
CA THR A 126 -2.13 21.78 -27.59
C THR A 126 -2.26 23.31 -27.71
N SER A 127 -3.40 23.90 -27.33
CA SER A 127 -3.43 25.35 -27.07
C SER A 127 -4.42 25.83 -25.99
N LEU A 128 -5.48 25.07 -25.66
CA LEU A 128 -6.53 25.57 -24.76
C LEU A 128 -6.45 25.02 -23.32
N ALA A 129 -6.07 23.75 -23.12
CA ALA A 129 -6.05 23.16 -21.77
C ALA A 129 -4.93 23.70 -20.85
N GLN A 130 -3.80 24.15 -21.41
CA GLN A 130 -2.69 24.71 -20.62
C GLN A 130 -2.95 26.13 -20.09
N ARG A 131 -3.91 26.89 -20.65
CA ARG A 131 -4.18 28.27 -20.20
C ARG A 131 -4.99 28.35 -18.90
N ASN A 132 -5.78 27.32 -18.59
CA ASN A 132 -6.69 27.37 -17.44
C ASN A 132 -6.07 26.91 -16.11
N TRP A 133 -4.94 26.18 -16.13
CA TRP A 133 -4.29 25.72 -14.90
C TRP A 133 -3.35 26.77 -14.26
N LYS A 134 -2.90 27.80 -15.01
CA LYS A 134 -2.00 28.84 -14.48
C LYS A 134 -2.70 30.02 -13.79
N ARG A 135 -4.01 29.94 -13.54
CA ARG A 135 -4.81 31.03 -12.95
C ARG A 135 -5.62 30.63 -11.70
N GLY A 136 -5.32 29.50 -11.08
CA GLY A 136 -5.89 29.09 -9.79
C GLY A 136 -4.83 29.12 -8.70
#